data_AF-A0A7T0BZP1-F1
#
_entry.id   AF-A0A7T0BZP1-F1
#
_cell.length_a   1.000
_cell.length_b   1.000
_cell.length_c   1.000
_cell.angle_alpha   90.00
_cell.angle_beta   90.00
_cell.angle_gamma   90.00
#
_symmetry.space_group_name_H-M   'P 1'
#
loop_
_entity.id
_entity.type
_entity.pdbx_description
1 polymer ?
#
loop_
_entity_poly.entity_id
_entity_poly.type
_entity_poly.pdbx_seq_one_letter_code
_entity_poly.pdbx_strand_id
1 'polypeptide(L)'
;MAETLGSLVDKVSIKNLRLWHLDEAIEALESADPQKAELQAKRDLAARQNQDLIDEANAFFVLALEGKVKIRDEKLKLYQNRNVKKSDAIKEMGEAISELSVRNIRLWHLEDEARRTDLPAEDIVQVKRKIDATNQERNDLMDKVDEIMEQYAAKFSASAK
;
A
#
# COMPACT_ATOMS: atom_id res chain seq x y z
N MET A 1 -8.50 11.59 -6.52
CA MET A 1 -7.20 11.05 -6.96
C MET A 1 -7.55 9.87 -7.85
N ALA A 2 -6.97 9.75 -9.05
CA ALA A 2 -7.20 8.56 -9.87
C ALA A 2 -6.58 7.35 -9.17
N GLU A 3 -7.26 6.21 -9.16
CA GLU A 3 -6.72 4.97 -8.61
C GLU A 3 -5.63 4.43 -9.54
N THR A 4 -4.40 4.28 -9.02
CA THR A 4 -3.32 3.54 -9.68
C THR A 4 -3.13 2.21 -8.97
N LEU A 5 -2.40 1.28 -9.59
CA LEU A 5 -2.12 0.01 -8.92
C LEU A 5 -1.30 0.22 -7.64
N GLY A 6 -0.32 1.12 -7.66
CA GLY A 6 0.42 1.50 -6.46
C GLY A 6 -0.51 1.99 -5.34
N SER A 7 -1.52 2.80 -5.65
CA SER A 7 -2.49 3.28 -4.64
C SER A 7 -3.43 2.19 -4.13
N LEU A 8 -3.81 1.23 -4.98
CA LEU A 8 -4.63 0.08 -4.57
C LEU A 8 -3.86 -0.86 -3.63
N VAL A 9 -2.60 -1.17 -3.95
CA VAL A 9 -1.71 -1.97 -3.09
C VAL A 9 -1.51 -1.30 -1.73
N ASP A 10 -1.29 0.01 -1.73
CA ASP A 10 -1.18 0.79 -0.49
C ASP A 10 -2.43 0.62 0.39
N LYS A 11 -3.62 0.81 -0.18
CA LYS A 11 -4.89 0.65 0.55
C LYS A 11 -5.10 -0.78 1.06
N VAL A 12 -4.79 -1.80 0.27
CA VAL A 12 -4.89 -3.21 0.71
C VAL A 12 -3.99 -3.46 1.92
N SER A 13 -2.76 -2.96 1.91
CA SER A 13 -1.84 -3.14 3.04
C SER A 13 -2.34 -2.48 4.33
N ILE A 14 -2.99 -1.31 4.27
CA ILE A 14 -3.63 -0.67 5.43
C ILE A 14 -4.76 -1.55 5.98
N LYS A 15 -5.58 -2.14 5.10
CA LYS A 15 -6.67 -3.03 5.54
C LYS A 15 -6.12 -4.28 6.22
N ASN A 16 -5.03 -4.86 5.70
CA ASN A 16 -4.37 -6.00 6.32
C ASN A 16 -3.83 -5.68 7.73
N LEU A 17 -3.20 -4.51 7.90
CA LEU A 17 -2.74 -4.07 9.22
C LEU A 17 -3.90 -3.94 10.21
N ARG A 18 -5.03 -3.38 9.78
CA ARG A 18 -6.22 -3.25 10.61
C ARG A 18 -6.82 -4.61 10.98
N LEU A 19 -6.85 -5.55 10.04
CA LEU A 19 -7.29 -6.92 10.31
C LEU A 19 -6.42 -7.57 11.38
N TRP A 20 -5.09 -7.43 11.27
CA TRP A 20 -4.15 -7.97 12.25
C TRP A 20 -4.39 -7.42 13.66
N HIS A 21 -4.52 -6.10 13.82
CA HIS A 21 -4.81 -5.50 15.14
C HIS A 21 -6.18 -5.89 15.70
N LEU A 22 -7.18 -6.04 14.84
CA LEU A 22 -8.51 -6.50 15.28
C LEU A 22 -8.44 -7.96 15.73
N ASP A 23 -7.69 -8.81 15.04
CA ASP A 23 -7.46 -10.20 15.42
C ASP A 23 -6.74 -10.28 16.79
N GLU A 24 -5.65 -9.54 16.99
CA GLU A 24 -4.96 -9.46 18.29
C GLU A 24 -5.91 -9.03 19.43
N ALA A 25 -6.73 -7.99 19.19
CA ALA A 25 -7.65 -7.49 20.21
C ALA A 25 -8.74 -8.51 20.55
N ILE A 26 -9.25 -9.27 19.57
CA ILE A 26 -10.25 -10.32 19.77
C ILE A 26 -9.65 -11.50 20.54
N GLU A 27 -8.39 -11.87 20.24
CA GLU A 27 -7.67 -12.97 20.89
C GLU A 27 -7.35 -12.66 22.36
N ALA A 28 -7.07 -11.40 22.69
CA ALA A 28 -6.81 -10.97 24.07
C ALA A 28 -8.04 -11.01 25.00
N LEU A 29 -9.26 -11.06 24.44
CA LEU A 29 -10.50 -11.10 25.21
C LEU A 29 -10.98 -12.53 25.50
N GLU A 30 -11.51 -12.74 26.72
CA GLU A 30 -12.21 -13.98 27.07
C GLU A 30 -13.41 -14.23 26.14
N SER A 31 -13.76 -15.50 25.91
CA SER A 31 -14.83 -15.86 24.99
C SER A 31 -16.21 -15.33 25.36
N ALA A 32 -16.46 -15.02 26.63
CA ALA A 32 -17.73 -14.45 27.11
C ALA A 32 -17.74 -12.92 27.16
N ASP A 33 -16.66 -12.25 26.75
CA ASP A 33 -16.57 -10.79 26.80
C ASP A 33 -17.56 -10.15 25.81
N PRO A 34 -18.48 -9.27 26.28
CA PRO A 34 -19.46 -8.63 25.41
C PRO A 34 -18.83 -7.71 24.34
N GLN A 35 -17.61 -7.21 24.53
CA GLN A 35 -16.88 -6.39 23.54
C GLN A 35 -16.41 -7.22 22.34
N LYS A 36 -16.26 -8.55 22.50
CA LYS A 36 -15.75 -9.45 21.46
C LYS A 36 -16.66 -9.47 20.23
N ALA A 37 -17.98 -9.41 20.43
CA ALA A 37 -18.95 -9.36 19.33
C ALA A 37 -18.83 -8.08 18.49
N GLU A 38 -18.57 -6.94 19.13
CA GLU A 38 -18.38 -5.66 18.44
C GLU A 38 -17.09 -5.65 17.62
N LEU A 39 -15.99 -6.15 18.19
CA LEU A 39 -14.71 -6.26 17.48
C LEU A 39 -14.81 -7.22 16.30
N GLN A 40 -15.51 -8.35 16.44
CA GLN A 40 -15.75 -9.28 15.35
C GLN A 40 -16.51 -8.62 14.19
N ALA A 41 -17.55 -7.83 14.48
CA ALA A 41 -18.29 -7.11 13.45
C ALA A 41 -17.41 -6.08 12.69
N LYS A 42 -16.51 -5.38 13.40
CA LYS A 42 -15.52 -4.49 12.78
C LYS A 42 -14.53 -5.24 11.90
N ARG A 43 -14.07 -6.41 12.35
CA ARG A 43 -13.16 -7.29 11.62
C ARG A 43 -13.79 -7.83 10.35
N ASP A 44 -15.05 -8.26 10.41
CA ASP A 44 -15.80 -8.75 9.25
C ASP A 44 -16.08 -7.64 8.22
N LEU A 45 -16.28 -6.40 8.68
CA LEU A 45 -16.36 -5.25 7.78
C LEU A 45 -15.01 -4.95 7.12
N ALA A 46 -13.91 -4.95 7.88
CA ALA A 46 -12.58 -4.73 7.35
C ALA A 46 -12.17 -5.82 6.33
N ALA A 47 -12.57 -7.07 6.56
CA ALA A 47 -12.32 -8.18 5.66
C ALA A 47 -13.07 -8.02 4.32
N ARG A 48 -14.35 -7.62 4.36
CA ARG A 48 -15.11 -7.31 3.14
C ARG A 48 -14.46 -6.18 2.34
N GLN A 49 -14.09 -5.08 3.01
CA GLN A 49 -13.40 -3.96 2.37
C GLN A 49 -12.04 -4.35 1.78
N ASN A 50 -11.33 -5.30 2.39
CA ASN A 50 -10.08 -5.83 1.87
C ASN A 50 -10.32 -6.63 0.58
N GLN A 51 -11.34 -7.50 0.59
CA GLN A 51 -11.71 -8.28 -0.59
C GLN A 51 -12.15 -7.38 -1.75
N ASP A 52 -12.99 -6.37 -1.48
CA ASP A 52 -13.44 -5.41 -2.50
C ASP A 52 -12.24 -4.70 -3.17
N LEU A 53 -11.23 -4.29 -2.38
CA LEU A 53 -10.01 -3.66 -2.91
C LEU A 53 -9.14 -4.62 -3.73
N ILE A 54 -9.08 -5.89 -3.33
CA ILE A 54 -8.38 -6.93 -4.11
C ILE A 54 -9.07 -7.13 -5.46
N ASP A 55 -10.40 -7.16 -5.46
CA ASP A 55 -11.20 -7.33 -6.68
C ASP A 55 -11.04 -6.11 -7.60
N GLU A 56 -11.03 -4.89 -7.05
CA GLU A 56 -10.71 -3.66 -7.80
C GLU A 56 -9.30 -3.71 -8.40
N ALA A 57 -8.29 -4.15 -7.64
CA ALA A 57 -6.93 -4.31 -8.14
C ALA A 57 -6.87 -5.32 -9.31
N ASN A 58 -7.54 -6.46 -9.17
CA ASN A 58 -7.63 -7.48 -10.23
C ASN A 58 -8.30 -6.92 -11.49
N ALA A 59 -9.41 -6.18 -11.34
CA ALA A 59 -10.09 -5.54 -12.46
C ALA A 59 -9.18 -4.49 -13.15
N PHE A 60 -8.46 -3.68 -12.36
CA PHE A 60 -7.49 -2.72 -12.89
C PHE A 60 -6.38 -3.43 -13.68
N PHE A 61 -5.84 -4.53 -13.18
CA PHE A 61 -4.83 -5.33 -13.87
C PHE A 61 -5.31 -5.80 -15.24
N VAL A 62 -6.52 -6.35 -15.31
CA VAL A 62 -7.11 -6.81 -16.58
C VAL A 62 -7.22 -5.66 -17.57
N LEU A 63 -7.78 -4.53 -17.15
CA LEU A 63 -7.96 -3.36 -18.01
C LEU A 63 -6.63 -2.71 -18.44
N ALA A 64 -5.62 -2.72 -17.56
CA ALA A 64 -4.28 -2.21 -17.86
C ALA A 64 -3.55 -3.09 -18.89
N LEU A 65 -3.66 -4.41 -18.79
CA LEU A 65 -3.11 -5.35 -19.78
C LEU A 65 -3.76 -5.20 -21.16
N GLU A 66 -5.05 -4.86 -21.19
CA GLU A 66 -5.77 -4.54 -22.42
C GLU A 66 -5.50 -3.12 -22.95
N GLY A 67 -4.72 -2.31 -22.23
CA GLY A 67 -4.42 -0.91 -22.61
C GLY A 67 -5.62 0.04 -22.50
N LYS A 68 -6.68 -0.34 -21.77
CA LYS A 68 -7.94 0.40 -21.67
C LYS A 68 -7.96 1.44 -20.54
N VAL A 69 -6.95 1.43 -19.66
CA VAL A 69 -6.82 2.35 -18.53
C VAL A 69 -5.46 3.03 -18.56
N LYS A 70 -5.44 4.32 -18.24
CA LYS A 70 -4.21 5.11 -18.11
C LYS A 70 -3.49 4.70 -16.82
N ILE A 71 -2.26 4.22 -16.96
CA ILE A 71 -1.50 3.63 -15.84
C ILE A 71 -0.92 4.70 -14.90
N ARG A 72 -0.57 5.88 -15.44
CA ARG A 72 -0.01 7.00 -14.69
C ARG A 72 -0.42 8.35 -15.29
N ASP A 73 -0.48 9.38 -14.45
CA ASP A 73 -0.52 10.78 -14.91
C ASP A 73 0.89 11.32 -15.25
N GLU A 74 0.97 12.27 -16.19
CA GLU A 74 2.24 12.95 -16.50
C GLU A 74 2.73 13.73 -15.28
N LYS A 75 3.87 13.33 -14.72
CA LYS A 75 4.49 14.06 -13.60
C LYS A 75 5.11 15.37 -14.08
N LEU A 76 4.68 16.48 -13.47
CA LEU A 76 5.47 17.71 -13.38
C LEU A 76 6.63 17.48 -12.39
N LYS A 77 7.81 17.16 -12.91
CA LYS A 77 9.03 16.96 -12.09
C LYS A 77 9.70 18.31 -11.78
N LEU A 78 9.80 18.66 -10.50
CA LEU A 78 10.55 19.83 -10.02
C LEU A 78 12.03 19.54 -9.68
N TYR A 79 12.43 18.27 -9.60
CA TYR A 79 13.83 17.88 -9.35
C TYR A 79 14.25 16.72 -10.26
N GLN A 80 15.52 16.75 -10.70
CA GLN A 80 16.08 15.74 -11.58
C GLN A 80 16.56 14.53 -10.79
N ASN A 81 16.01 13.36 -11.11
CA ASN A 81 16.74 12.11 -10.93
C ASN A 81 16.77 11.36 -12.28
N ARG A 82 17.98 11.06 -12.75
CA ARG A 82 18.29 10.31 -13.96
C ARG A 82 19.11 9.10 -13.54
N ASN A 83 18.48 7.92 -13.55
CA ASN A 83 19.07 6.64 -14.01
C ASN A 83 18.23 5.48 -13.46
N VAL A 84 17.56 4.72 -14.33
CA VAL A 84 17.46 3.25 -14.24
C VAL A 84 17.13 2.62 -15.62
N LYS A 85 17.90 1.60 -16.02
CA LYS A 85 17.53 0.38 -16.80
C LYS A 85 18.35 -0.77 -16.15
N LYS A 86 17.98 -2.05 -16.05
CA LYS A 86 17.19 -3.04 -16.82
C LYS A 86 16.40 -3.96 -15.86
N SER A 87 15.46 -4.75 -16.41
CA SER A 87 14.46 -5.57 -15.71
C SER A 87 14.71 -7.10 -15.65
N ASP A 88 14.18 -7.77 -14.62
CA ASP A 88 13.77 -9.19 -14.50
C ASP A 88 12.30 -9.30 -13.99
N ALA A 89 11.37 -8.95 -14.88
CA ALA A 89 10.18 -8.18 -14.51
C ALA A 89 8.98 -8.92 -13.85
N ILE A 90 9.03 -10.24 -13.56
CA ILE A 90 7.96 -10.91 -12.78
C ILE A 90 8.31 -10.97 -11.29
N LYS A 91 9.59 -11.08 -10.96
CA LYS A 91 10.06 -11.05 -9.57
C LYS A 91 10.03 -9.63 -9.00
N GLU A 92 10.36 -8.65 -9.85
CA GLU A 92 10.40 -7.23 -9.50
C GLU A 92 9.04 -6.67 -9.05
N MET A 93 7.94 -7.15 -9.64
CA MET A 93 6.60 -6.68 -9.27
C MET A 93 6.21 -7.19 -7.88
N GLY A 94 6.42 -8.49 -7.62
CA GLY A 94 6.16 -9.07 -6.30
C GLY A 94 7.03 -8.45 -5.21
N GLU A 95 8.31 -8.21 -5.50
CA GLU A 95 9.23 -7.53 -4.58
C GLU A 95 8.81 -6.07 -4.34
N ALA A 96 8.44 -5.31 -5.38
CA ALA A 96 7.99 -3.92 -5.23
C ALA A 96 6.66 -3.81 -4.44
N ILE A 97 5.69 -4.69 -4.69
CA ILE A 97 4.44 -4.77 -3.93
C ILE A 97 4.70 -5.11 -2.46
N SER A 98 5.58 -6.08 -2.19
CA SER A 98 5.95 -6.50 -0.85
C SER A 98 6.65 -5.36 -0.08
N GLU A 99 7.65 -4.73 -0.69
CA GLU A 99 8.35 -3.58 -0.10
C GLU A 99 7.41 -2.40 0.16
N LEU A 100 6.52 -2.09 -0.78
CA LEU A 100 5.50 -1.05 -0.62
C LEU A 100 4.62 -1.33 0.60
N SER A 101 4.13 -2.56 0.72
CA SER A 101 3.29 -3.01 1.84
C SER A 101 4.02 -2.88 3.17
N VAL A 102 5.30 -3.29 3.24
CA VAL A 102 6.12 -3.18 4.45
C VAL A 102 6.35 -1.72 4.85
N ARG A 103 6.67 -0.83 3.91
CA ARG A 103 6.88 0.60 4.21
C ARG A 103 5.60 1.26 4.70
N ASN A 104 4.46 0.88 4.15
CA ASN A 104 3.19 1.42 4.61
C ASN A 104 2.81 0.93 6.02
N ILE A 105 3.02 -0.36 6.31
CA ILE A 105 2.84 -0.90 7.68
C ILE A 105 3.76 -0.17 8.66
N ARG A 106 5.02 0.05 8.29
CA ARG A 106 5.98 0.78 9.12
C ARG A 106 5.56 2.23 9.36
N LEU A 107 5.04 2.91 8.34
CA LEU A 107 4.56 4.29 8.44
C LEU A 107 3.43 4.41 9.47
N TRP A 108 2.45 3.50 9.41
CA TRP A 108 1.34 3.48 10.38
C TRP A 108 1.81 3.27 11.82
N HIS A 109 2.74 2.34 12.06
CA HIS A 109 3.31 2.17 13.39
C HIS A 109 4.05 3.42 13.89
N LEU A 110 4.80 4.10 13.02
CA LEU A 110 5.46 5.36 13.37
C LEU A 110 4.44 6.47 13.65
N GLU A 111 3.32 6.53 12.91
CA GLU A 111 2.24 7.48 13.19
C GLU A 111 1.58 7.21 14.55
N ASP A 112 1.36 5.95 14.91
CA ASP A 112 0.81 5.58 16.21
C ASP A 112 1.80 5.92 17.35
N GLU A 113 3.10 5.69 17.15
CA GLU A 113 4.15 6.14 18.06
C GLU A 113 4.14 7.67 18.23
N ALA A 114 3.96 8.43 17.15
CA ALA A 114 3.89 9.90 17.19
C ALA A 114 2.60 10.44 17.84
N ARG A 115 1.54 9.63 17.97
CA ARG A 115 0.26 10.00 18.62
C ARG A 115 0.27 9.75 20.13
N ARG A 116 1.30 9.08 20.66
CA ARG A 116 1.46 8.86 22.10
C ARG A 116 1.60 10.17 22.85
N THR A 117 0.90 10.28 23.98
CA THR A 117 0.90 11.47 24.85
C THR A 117 1.86 11.35 26.04
N ASP A 118 2.43 10.16 26.24
CA ASP A 118 3.34 9.85 27.34
C ASP A 118 4.83 10.00 26.96
N LEU A 119 5.13 10.38 25.72
CA LEU A 119 6.48 10.60 25.23
C LEU A 119 6.92 12.08 25.35
N PRO A 120 8.21 12.35 25.65
CA PRO A 120 8.79 13.68 25.53
C PRO A 120 8.66 14.26 24.13
N ALA A 121 8.51 15.59 24.05
CA ALA A 121 8.37 16.29 22.76
C ALA A 121 9.58 16.08 21.82
N GLU A 122 10.79 15.96 22.37
CA GLU A 122 12.00 15.68 21.58
C GLU A 122 11.93 14.33 20.87
N ASP A 123 11.42 13.30 21.56
CA ASP A 123 11.25 11.96 20.98
C ASP A 123 10.20 11.98 19.87
N ILE A 124 9.08 12.69 20.06
CA ILE A 124 8.05 12.88 19.03
C ILE A 124 8.65 13.53 17.76
N VAL A 125 9.55 14.50 17.91
CA VAL A 125 10.22 15.14 16.76
C VAL A 125 11.07 14.13 15.98
N GLN A 126 11.78 13.24 16.67
CA GLN A 126 12.58 12.19 16.00
C GLN A 126 11.68 11.18 15.29
N VAL A 127 10.55 10.80 15.88
CA VAL A 127 9.56 9.92 15.24
C VAL A 127 9.00 10.58 13.98
N LYS A 128 8.65 11.88 14.02
CA LYS A 128 8.16 12.60 12.83
C LYS A 128 9.18 12.64 11.69
N ARG A 129 10.48 12.78 11.98
CA ARG A 129 11.52 12.68 10.94
C ARG A 129 11.57 11.29 10.30
N LYS A 130 11.35 10.23 11.08
CA LYS A 130 11.25 8.85 10.55
C LYS A 130 9.98 8.66 9.71
N ILE A 131 8.86 9.27 10.09
CA ILE A 131 7.62 9.30 9.31
C ILE A 131 7.90 9.93 7.94
N ASP A 132 8.51 11.11 7.90
CA ASP A 132 8.80 11.83 6.65
C ASP A 132 9.65 10.96 5.70
N ALA A 133 10.72 10.35 6.22
CA ALA A 133 11.58 9.46 5.44
C ALA A 133 10.82 8.22 4.93
N THR A 134 10.06 7.55 5.80
CA THR A 134 9.32 6.34 5.45
C THR A 134 8.19 6.63 4.45
N ASN A 135 7.54 7.78 4.57
CA ASN A 135 6.51 8.23 3.65
C ASN A 135 7.09 8.54 2.25
N GLN A 136 8.30 9.09 2.18
CA GLN A 136 9.00 9.27 0.91
C GLN A 136 9.36 7.92 0.27
N GLU A 137 9.93 6.99 1.04
CA GLU A 137 10.24 5.63 0.56
C GLU A 137 8.98 4.91 0.03
N ARG A 138 7.85 5.05 0.71
CA ARG A 138 6.55 4.51 0.26
C ARG A 138 6.15 5.09 -1.09
N ASN A 139 6.22 6.41 -1.26
CA ASN A 139 5.87 7.07 -2.51
C ASN A 139 6.78 6.62 -3.67
N ASP A 140 8.08 6.47 -3.41
CA ASP A 140 9.05 6.00 -4.42
C ASP A 140 8.74 4.55 -4.86
N LEU A 141 8.28 3.70 -3.93
CA LEU A 141 7.86 2.33 -4.23
C LEU A 141 6.52 2.27 -4.99
N MET A 142 5.57 3.15 -4.68
CA MET A 142 4.34 3.29 -5.47
C MET A 142 4.66 3.65 -6.93
N ASP A 143 5.57 4.61 -7.14
CA ASP A 143 6.05 4.97 -8.48
C ASP A 143 6.70 3.77 -9.20
N LYS A 144 7.50 2.97 -8.49
CA LYS A 144 8.15 1.77 -9.06
C LYS A 144 7.12 0.73 -9.51
N VAL A 145 6.08 0.49 -8.72
CA VAL A 145 4.96 -0.41 -9.06
C VAL A 145 4.26 0.07 -10.34
N ASP A 146 3.96 1.37 -10.42
CA ASP A 146 3.31 1.96 -11.60
C ASP A 146 4.22 1.88 -12.85
N GLU A 147 5.53 2.11 -12.71
CA GLU A 147 6.51 2.01 -13.80
C GLU A 147 6.67 0.58 -14.36
N ILE A 148 6.64 -0.44 -13.50
CA ILE A 148 6.68 -1.84 -13.95
C ILE A 148 5.43 -2.17 -14.76
N MET A 149 4.26 -1.70 -14.33
CA MET A 149 2.99 -1.91 -15.03
C MET A 149 2.98 -1.32 -16.44
N GLU A 150 3.46 -0.09 -16.61
CA GLU A 150 3.54 0.56 -17.93
C GLU A 150 4.38 -0.24 -18.93
N GLN A 151 5.54 -0.73 -18.49
CA GLN A 151 6.43 -1.51 -19.34
C GLN A 151 5.76 -2.78 -19.88
N TYR A 152 4.90 -3.41 -19.08
CA TYR A 152 4.18 -4.61 -19.49
C TYR A 152 3.00 -4.33 -20.40
N ALA A 153 2.17 -3.33 -20.08
CA ALA A 153 1.07 -2.93 -20.95
C ALA A 153 1.57 -2.55 -22.36
N ALA A 154 2.70 -1.85 -22.45
CA ALA A 154 3.35 -1.51 -23.72
C ALA A 154 3.83 -2.75 -24.49
N LYS A 155 4.40 -3.76 -23.82
CA LYS A 155 4.83 -5.01 -24.47
C LYS A 155 3.65 -5.85 -24.96
N PHE A 156 2.56 -5.92 -24.20
CA PHE A 156 1.38 -6.72 -24.55
C PHE A 156 0.64 -6.16 -25.76
N SER A 157 0.51 -4.84 -25.85
CA SER A 157 -0.06 -4.16 -27.02
C SER A 157 0.79 -4.27 -28.30
N ALA A 158 2.10 -4.50 -28.18
CA ALA A 158 3.01 -4.71 -29.31
C ALA A 158 2.98 -6.14 -29.87
N SER A 159 2.68 -7.16 -29.04
CA SER A 159 2.58 -8.56 -29.46
C SER A 159 1.19 -8.95 -30.02
N ALA A 160 0.19 -8.08 -29.85
CA ALA A 160 -1.19 -8.29 -30.33
C ALA A 160 -1.46 -7.69 -31.74
N LYS A 161 -0.41 -7.21 -32.42
CA LYS A 161 -0.42 -6.76 -33.84
C LYS A 161 0.38 -7.73 -34.69
#